data_AF-A0A838WDS5-F1
#
_entry.id   AF-A0A838WDS5-F1
#
_cell.length_a   1.000
_cell.length_b   1.000
_cell.length_c   1.000
_cell.angle_alpha   90.00
_cell.angle_beta   90.00
_cell.angle_gamma   90.00
#
_symmetry.space_group_name_H-M   'P 1'
#
loop_
_entity.id
_entity.type
_entity.pdbx_description
1 polymer ?
#
loop_
_entity_poly.entity_id
_entity_poly.type
_entity_poly.pdbx_seq_one_letter_code
_entity_poly.pdbx_strand_id
1 'polypeptide(L)'
;TGLNRQAFNELLSQFADTYERTVFNSLANRKRAPGGGRKPTLRSIEEKLFYILLYCKCYPTFDLLSVLFNFDRSCAHDWVHRLLSVLETTLGEKQVLP
;
A
#
# COMPACT_ATOMS: atom_id res chain seq x y z
N THR A 1 14.00 -0.76 -6.09
CA THR A 1 14.39 -0.58 -4.67
C THR A 1 15.74 -1.22 -4.45
N GLY A 2 16.58 -0.71 -3.54
CA GLY A 2 17.85 -1.37 -3.19
C GLY A 2 17.69 -2.49 -2.16
N LEU A 3 16.45 -2.94 -1.92
CA LEU A 3 16.09 -3.92 -0.90
C LEU A 3 16.45 -5.32 -1.38
N ASN A 4 17.12 -6.08 -0.51
CA ASN A 4 17.29 -7.51 -0.70
C ASN A 4 15.92 -8.21 -0.66
N ARG A 5 15.75 -9.30 -1.41
CA ARG A 5 14.51 -10.10 -1.46
C ARG A 5 14.09 -10.60 -0.07
N GLN A 6 15.04 -10.99 0.77
CA GLN A 6 14.76 -11.38 2.15
C GLN A 6 14.19 -10.22 2.97
N ALA A 7 14.82 -9.05 2.90
CA ALA A 7 14.35 -7.84 3.58
C ALA A 7 12.96 -7.39 3.08
N PHE A 8 12.68 -7.56 1.78
CA PHE A 8 11.34 -7.31 1.23
C PHE A 8 10.30 -8.27 1.82
N ASN A 9 10.60 -9.56 1.90
CA ASN A 9 9.67 -10.55 2.44
C ASN A 9 9.41 -10.34 3.94
N GLU A 10 10.43 -9.98 4.72
CA GLU A 10 10.26 -9.62 6.13
C GLU A 10 9.37 -8.38 6.30
N LEU A 11 9.60 -7.34 5.49
CA LEU A 11 8.77 -6.14 5.49
C LEU A 11 7.34 -6.46 5.06
N LEU A 12 7.16 -7.36 4.08
CA LEU A 12 5.86 -7.78 3.58
C LEU A 12 5.00 -8.40 4.67
N SER A 13 5.57 -9.28 5.50
CA SER A 13 4.84 -9.87 6.63
C SER A 13 4.32 -8.79 7.58
N GLN A 14 5.19 -7.85 7.99
CA GLN A 14 4.81 -6.77 8.89
C GLN A 14 3.79 -5.82 8.25
N PHE A 15 3.99 -5.51 6.97
CA PHE A 15 3.10 -4.68 6.19
C PHE A 15 1.72 -5.30 6.04
N ALA A 16 1.63 -6.62 5.87
CA ALA A 16 0.36 -7.34 5.84
C ALA A 16 -0.43 -7.14 7.13
N ASP A 17 0.22 -7.36 8.28
CA ASP A 17 -0.42 -7.24 9.59
C ASP A 17 -0.95 -5.82 9.84
N THR A 18 -0.12 -4.79 9.58
CA THR A 18 -0.55 -3.40 9.76
C THR A 18 -1.62 -3.00 8.75
N TYR A 19 -1.51 -3.46 7.49
CA TYR A 19 -2.52 -3.20 6.47
C TYR A 19 -3.88 -3.77 6.88
N GLU A 20 -3.92 -5.02 7.38
CA GLU A 20 -5.15 -5.64 7.85
C GLU A 20 -5.77 -4.83 8.99
N ARG A 21 -4.99 -4.46 10.01
CA ARG A 21 -5.46 -3.60 11.12
C ARG A 21 -6.07 -2.29 10.60
N THR A 22 -5.40 -1.66 9.64
CA THR A 22 -5.86 -0.39 9.04
C THR A 22 -7.17 -0.58 8.27
N VAL A 23 -7.32 -1.68 7.53
CA VAL A 23 -8.56 -2.04 6.84
C VAL A 23 -9.67 -2.29 7.85
N PHE A 24 -9.44 -3.09 8.90
CA PHE A 24 -10.42 -3.37 9.95
C PHE A 24 -10.91 -2.08 10.61
N ASN A 25 -10.01 -1.16 10.95
CA ASN A 25 -10.39 0.15 11.52
C ASN A 25 -11.26 0.96 10.54
N SER A 26 -10.98 0.90 9.24
CA SER A 26 -11.80 1.59 8.22
C SER A 26 -13.19 0.98 8.04
N LEU A 27 -13.37 -0.31 8.38
CA LEU A 27 -14.66 -0.99 8.29
C LEU A 27 -15.61 -0.62 9.44
N ALA A 28 -15.09 -0.13 10.58
CA ALA A 28 -15.89 0.21 11.76
C ALA A 28 -16.99 1.25 11.47
N ASN A 29 -16.71 2.20 10.56
CA ASN A 29 -17.67 3.25 10.17
C ASN A 29 -18.41 2.95 8.85
N ARG A 30 -18.29 1.74 8.30
CA ARG A 30 -18.80 1.42 6.97
C ARG A 30 -20.25 0.92 7.02
N LYS A 31 -21.15 1.60 6.31
CA LYS A 31 -22.58 1.21 6.21
C LYS A 31 -22.84 -0.03 5.34
N ARG A 32 -21.92 -0.40 4.44
CA ARG A 32 -22.08 -1.53 3.49
C ARG A 32 -21.27 -2.74 3.94
N ALA A 33 -21.82 -3.93 3.72
CA ALA A 33 -21.14 -5.21 3.97
C ALA A 33 -19.73 -5.25 3.32
N PRO A 34 -18.73 -5.83 4.00
CA PRO A 34 -17.37 -5.94 3.47
C PRO A 34 -17.39 -6.67 2.12
N GLY A 35 -16.59 -6.19 1.16
CA GLY A 35 -16.51 -6.78 -0.18
C GLY A 35 -17.63 -6.38 -1.17
N GLY A 36 -18.69 -5.68 -0.74
CA GLY A 36 -19.81 -5.28 -1.61
C GLY A 36 -19.53 -4.12 -2.59
N GLY A 37 -18.27 -3.86 -2.95
CA GLY A 37 -17.87 -2.78 -3.86
C GLY A 37 -17.01 -3.27 -5.02
N ARG A 38 -16.57 -2.34 -5.88
CA ARG A 38 -15.61 -2.64 -6.96
C ARG A 38 -14.35 -3.26 -6.35
N LYS A 39 -13.93 -4.40 -6.91
CA LYS A 39 -12.71 -5.08 -6.47
C LYS A 39 -11.50 -4.16 -6.69
N PRO A 40 -10.60 -4.05 -5.70
CA PRO A 40 -9.39 -3.25 -5.86
C PRO A 40 -8.54 -3.83 -6.98
N THR A 41 -7.85 -2.94 -7.68
CA THR A 41 -6.97 -3.29 -8.77
C THR A 41 -5.64 -3.87 -8.27
N LEU A 42 -5.07 -3.31 -7.18
CA LEU A 42 -4.01 -3.96 -6.38
C LEU A 42 -4.63 -5.06 -5.51
N ARG A 43 -4.44 -6.32 -5.88
CA ARG A 43 -5.09 -7.46 -5.22
C ARG A 43 -4.22 -8.02 -4.09
N SER A 44 -2.95 -8.28 -4.38
CA SER A 44 -2.05 -8.89 -3.41
C SER A 44 -1.46 -7.84 -2.46
N ILE A 45 -1.03 -8.27 -1.27
CA ILE A 45 -0.25 -7.42 -0.36
C ILE A 45 1.09 -7.06 -1.03
N GLU A 46 1.69 -8.00 -1.77
CA GLU A 46 2.99 -7.82 -2.42
C GLU A 46 2.94 -6.70 -3.46
N GLU A 47 1.89 -6.67 -4.29
CA GLU A 47 1.64 -5.60 -5.26
C GLU A 47 1.49 -4.25 -4.57
N LYS A 48 0.79 -4.20 -3.44
CA LYS A 48 0.60 -2.96 -2.66
C LYS A 48 1.91 -2.45 -2.09
N LEU A 49 2.71 -3.33 -1.49
CA LEU A 49 4.01 -2.98 -0.94
C LEU A 49 4.96 -2.53 -2.06
N PHE A 50 5.01 -3.27 -3.17
CA PHE A 50 5.83 -2.92 -4.32
C PHE A 50 5.43 -1.55 -4.92
N TYR A 51 4.13 -1.30 -5.06
CA TYR A 51 3.59 -0.04 -5.54
C TYR A 51 4.08 1.16 -4.73
N ILE A 52 3.93 1.10 -3.39
CA ILE A 52 4.33 2.22 -2.53
C ILE A 52 5.86 2.38 -2.48
N LEU A 53 6.61 1.28 -2.47
CA LEU A 53 8.07 1.36 -2.51
C LEU A 53 8.61 1.90 -3.83
N LEU A 54 7.95 1.60 -4.96
CA LEU A 54 8.26 2.22 -6.24
C LEU A 54 8.02 3.73 -6.20
N TYR A 55 6.91 4.16 -5.58
CA TYR A 55 6.62 5.57 -5.36
C TYR A 55 7.70 6.26 -4.52
N CYS A 56 8.07 5.70 -3.37
CA CYS A 56 9.12 6.26 -2.52
C CYS A 56 10.50 6.29 -3.20
N LYS A 57 10.81 5.29 -4.05
CA LYS A 57 12.12 5.16 -4.69
C LYS A 57 12.31 6.12 -5.87
N CYS A 58 11.29 6.30 -6.70
CA CYS A 58 11.40 6.99 -7.98
C CYS A 58 10.55 8.27 -8.06
N TYR A 59 9.67 8.50 -7.08
CA TYR A 59 8.68 9.58 -7.07
C TYR A 59 7.97 9.77 -8.43
N PRO A 60 7.44 8.69 -9.06
CA PRO A 60 6.84 8.80 -10.38
C PRO A 60 5.57 9.66 -10.31
N THR A 61 5.22 10.32 -11.42
CA THR A 61 3.95 11.01 -11.54
C THR A 61 2.78 10.02 -11.49
N PHE A 62 1.62 10.47 -10.98
CA PHE A 62 0.44 9.60 -10.90
C PHE A 62 -0.04 9.09 -12.26
N ASP A 63 0.22 9.82 -13.35
CA ASP A 63 -0.08 9.37 -14.71
C ASP A 63 0.84 8.20 -15.15
N LEU A 64 2.08 8.14 -14.66
CA LEU A 64 2.95 7.00 -14.92
C LEU A 64 2.55 5.78 -14.07
N LEU A 65 2.20 6.00 -12.80
CA LEU A 65 1.68 4.93 -11.94
C LEU A 65 0.36 4.36 -12.46
N SER A 66 -0.52 5.22 -12.99
CA SER A 66 -1.80 4.81 -13.56
C SER A 66 -1.59 3.91 -14.78
N VAL A 67 -0.61 4.22 -15.65
CA VAL A 67 -0.24 3.38 -16.80
C VAL A 67 0.41 2.06 -16.36
N LEU A 68 1.36 2.09 -15.42
CA LEU A 68 2.11 0.90 -14.98
C LEU A 68 1.23 -0.14 -14.30
N PHE A 69 0.24 0.30 -13.52
CA PHE A 69 -0.61 -0.60 -12.76
C PHE A 69 -2.06 -0.66 -13.26
N ASN A 70 -2.37 0.06 -14.34
CA ASN A 70 -3.70 0.10 -14.97
C ASN A 70 -4.81 0.64 -14.05
N PHE A 71 -4.55 1.79 -13.41
CA PHE A 71 -5.52 2.51 -12.56
C PHE A 71 -5.95 3.82 -13.22
N ASP A 72 -6.98 4.45 -12.67
CA ASP A 72 -7.22 5.87 -12.91
C ASP A 72 -6.23 6.72 -12.08
N ARG A 73 -5.91 7.94 -12.53
CA ARG A 73 -5.00 8.85 -11.82
C ARG A 73 -5.45 9.14 -10.40
N SER A 74 -6.75 9.36 -10.18
CA SER A 74 -7.29 9.59 -8.83
C SER A 74 -7.13 8.37 -7.94
N CYS A 75 -7.34 7.16 -8.50
CA CYS A 75 -7.09 5.93 -7.77
C CYS A 75 -5.61 5.78 -7.38
N ALA A 76 -4.68 6.14 -8.26
CA ALA A 76 -3.24 6.09 -7.96
C ALA A 76 -2.89 7.01 -6.78
N HIS A 77 -3.42 8.22 -6.75
CA HIS A 77 -3.27 9.17 -5.65
C HIS A 77 -3.84 8.61 -4.33
N ASP A 78 -5.07 8.11 -4.35
CA ASP A 78 -5.72 7.52 -3.17
C ASP A 78 -4.92 6.33 -2.60
N TRP A 79 -4.40 5.48 -3.49
CA TRP A 79 -3.55 4.36 -3.10
C TRP A 79 -2.25 4.83 -2.47
N VAL A 80 -1.60 5.86 -2.99
CA VAL A 80 -0.38 6.41 -2.39
C VAL A 80 -0.66 6.90 -0.97
N HIS A 81 -1.66 7.75 -0.77
CA HIS A 81 -1.99 8.29 0.56
C HIS A 81 -2.35 7.19 1.57
N ARG A 82 -3.12 6.19 1.13
CA ARG A 82 -3.50 5.07 1.99
C ARG A 82 -2.31 4.17 2.32
N LEU A 83 -1.49 3.81 1.33
CA LEU A 83 -0.38 2.87 1.54
C LEU A 83 0.81 3.53 2.22
N LEU A 84 1.00 4.84 2.04
CA LEU A 84 2.05 5.60 2.71
C LEU A 84 1.83 5.61 4.22
N SER A 85 0.59 5.88 4.69
CA SER A 85 0.29 5.85 6.13
C SER A 85 0.48 4.47 6.75
N VAL A 86 0.12 3.41 6.02
CA VAL A 86 0.40 2.02 6.46
C VAL A 86 1.90 1.78 6.51
N LEU A 87 2.65 2.20 5.48
CA LEU A 87 4.10 2.04 5.43
C LEU A 87 4.80 2.79 6.57
N GLU A 88 4.42 4.04 6.83
CA GLU A 88 4.92 4.83 7.95
C GLU A 88 4.66 4.15 9.29
N THR A 89 3.46 3.58 9.48
CA THR A 89 3.14 2.83 10.70
C THR A 89 4.02 1.59 10.82
N THR A 90 4.22 0.84 9.74
CA THR A 90 5.07 -0.37 9.73
C THR A 90 6.54 -0.06 10.00
N LEU A 91 7.07 1.04 9.47
CA LEU A 91 8.45 1.48 9.69
C LEU A 91 8.63 2.14 11.06
N GLY A 92 7.62 2.87 11.53
CA GLY A 92 7.58 3.48 12.86
C GLY A 92 7.59 2.45 13.98
N GLU A 93 6.84 1.35 13.84
CA GLU A 93 6.95 0.18 14.74
C GLU A 93 8.36 -0.42 14.75
N LYS A 94 9.12 -0.25 13.65
CA LYS A 94 10.48 -0.76 13.50
C LYS A 94 11.59 0.20 13.97
N GLN A 95 11.27 1.44 14.36
CA GLN A 95 12.26 2.52 14.62
C GLN A 95 13.31 2.67 13.49
N VAL A 96 12.90 2.52 12.23
CA VAL A 96 13.78 2.77 11.08
C VAL A 96 13.12 3.78 10.16
N LEU A 97 13.12 5.04 10.57
CA LEU A 97 13.02 6.15 9.64
C LEU A 97 14.46 6.52 9.26
N PRO A 98 14.88 6.33 8.00
CA PRO A 98 16.19 6.77 7.54
C PRO A 98 16.32 8.30 7.58
#